data_AF-A0A6B3HMG4-F1
#
_entry.id   AF-A0A6B3HMG4-F1
#
_cell.length_a   1.000
_cell.length_b   1.000
_cell.length_c   1.000
_cell.angle_alpha   90.00
_cell.angle_beta   90.00
_cell.angle_gamma   90.00
#
_symmetry.space_group_name_H-M   'P 1'
#
loop_
_entity.id
_entity.type
_entity.pdbx_description
1 polymer ?
#
loop_
_entity_poly.entity_id
_entity_poly.type
_entity_poly.pdbx_seq_one_letter_code
_entity_poly.pdbx_strand_id
1 'polypeptide(L)' 'ARGDFRTAVLTAVNMGRDADTTAAVAGSLAGALHGVGAIPSQWAAAIGPVRGSCLPSMRGYHVLDIADLLTP' A
#
# COMPACT_ATOMS: atom_id res chain seq x y z
N ALA A 1 10.18 11.00 -8.79
CA ALA A 1 10.25 9.58 -8.36
C ALA A 1 10.77 8.63 -9.45
N ARG A 2 10.41 8.77 -10.74
CA ARG A 2 10.86 7.85 -11.82
C ARG A 2 10.61 6.36 -11.50
N GLY A 3 9.46 6.05 -10.90
CA GLY A 3 9.10 4.68 -10.51
C GLY A 3 9.58 4.26 -9.13
N ASP A 4 10.59 4.90 -8.53
CA ASP A 4 11.06 4.54 -7.19
C ASP A 4 9.95 4.66 -6.13
N PHE A 5 9.64 3.55 -5.46
CA PHE A 5 8.54 3.44 -4.51
C PHE A 5 8.67 4.41 -3.35
N ARG A 6 9.81 4.39 -2.67
CA ARG A 6 10.05 5.20 -1.47
C ARG A 6 9.92 6.68 -1.78
N THR A 7 10.55 7.12 -2.87
CA THR A 7 10.51 8.52 -3.30
C THR A 7 9.12 8.92 -3.75
N ALA A 8 8.40 8.07 -4.50
CA ALA A 8 7.03 8.34 -4.96
C ALA A 8 6.09 8.58 -3.79
N VAL A 9 6.07 7.65 -2.83
CA VAL A 9 5.20 7.71 -1.66
C VAL A 9 5.55 8.91 -0.78
N LEU A 10 6.83 9.13 -0.46
CA LEU A 10 7.25 10.28 0.35
C LEU A 10 6.92 11.61 -0.33
N THR A 11 7.05 11.70 -1.65
CA THR A 11 6.66 12.91 -2.38
C THR A 11 5.16 13.16 -2.25
N ALA A 12 4.35 12.13 -2.49
CA ALA A 12 2.89 12.22 -2.45
C ALA A 12 2.36 12.61 -1.05
N VAL A 13 2.84 11.96 0.02
CA VAL A 13 2.36 12.27 1.38
C VAL A 13 2.74 13.69 1.83
N ASN A 14 3.85 14.24 1.33
CA ASN A 14 4.32 15.57 1.69
C ASN A 14 3.71 16.70 0.83
N MET A 15 2.87 16.39 -0.17
CA MET A 15 2.18 17.41 -0.99
C MET A 15 0.97 18.04 -0.29
N GLY A 16 0.48 17.46 0.82
CA GLY A 16 -0.66 17.95 1.58
C GLY A 16 -2.03 17.64 0.94
N ARG A 17 -3.10 18.13 1.58
CA ARG A 17 -4.51 17.84 1.25
C ARG A 17 -4.84 16.34 1.38
N ASP A 18 -5.24 15.70 0.29
CA ASP A 18 -5.66 14.30 0.19
C ASP A 18 -4.43 13.39 0.04
N ALA A 19 -3.58 13.46 1.06
CA ALA A 19 -2.24 12.91 1.07
C ALA A 19 -2.24 11.38 1.07
N ASP A 20 -3.20 10.76 1.76
CA ASP A 20 -3.39 9.31 1.83
C ASP A 20 -3.84 8.75 0.48
N THR A 21 -4.85 9.34 -0.16
CA THR A 21 -5.32 8.90 -1.49
C THR A 21 -4.22 9.06 -2.53
N THR A 22 -3.54 10.21 -2.55
CA THR A 22 -2.45 10.48 -3.50
C THR A 22 -1.28 9.51 -3.30
N ALA A 23 -0.91 9.23 -2.05
CA ALA A 23 0.15 8.28 -1.74
C ALA A 23 -0.24 6.83 -2.06
N ALA A 24 -1.50 6.45 -1.84
CA ALA A 24 -2.01 5.12 -2.19
C ALA A 24 -1.94 4.88 -3.70
N VAL A 25 -2.33 5.86 -4.52
CA VAL A 25 -2.23 5.77 -5.99
C VAL A 25 -0.77 5.75 -6.45
N ALA A 26 0.06 6.68 -5.97
CA ALA A 26 1.48 6.72 -6.33
C ALA A 26 2.24 5.44 -5.93
N GLY A 27 1.96 4.93 -4.73
CA GLY A 27 2.51 3.68 -4.21
C GLY A 27 2.06 2.46 -5.01
N SER A 28 0.78 2.39 -5.40
CA SER A 28 0.25 1.31 -6.25
C SER A 28 0.96 1.24 -7.60
N LEU A 29 1.15 2.39 -8.26
CA LEU A 29 1.84 2.46 -9.55
C LEU A 29 3.32 2.08 -9.43
N ALA A 30 4.03 2.63 -8.44
CA ALA A 30 5.44 2.30 -8.20
C ALA A 30 5.64 0.83 -7.78
N GLY A 31 4.74 0.31 -6.95
CA GLY A 31 4.74 -1.09 -6.52
C GLY A 31 4.46 -2.06 -7.67
N ALA A 32 3.56 -1.71 -8.59
CA ALA A 32 3.31 -2.53 -9.77
C ALA A 32 4.54 -2.63 -10.71
N LEU A 33 5.35 -1.57 -10.78
CA LEU A 33 6.57 -1.55 -11.62
C LEU A 33 7.72 -2.37 -11.03
N HIS A 34 7.81 -2.45 -9.70
CA HIS A 34 9.00 -2.99 -9.03
C HIS A 34 8.71 -4.19 -8.09
N GLY A 35 7.45 -4.58 -7.96
CA GLY A 35 6.99 -5.64 -7.08
C GLY A 35 7.03 -5.29 -5.59
N VAL A 36 6.58 -6.22 -4.76
CA VAL A 36 6.48 -6.06 -3.29
C VAL A 36 7.84 -5.77 -2.63
N GLY A 37 8.93 -6.29 -3.19
CA GLY A 37 10.29 -6.08 -2.66
C GLY A 37 10.77 -4.63 -2.71
N ALA A 38 10.10 -3.76 -3.47
CA ALA A 38 10.41 -2.32 -3.52
C ALA A 38 9.90 -1.56 -2.29
N ILE A 39 8.98 -2.14 -1.51
CA ILE A 39 8.42 -1.51 -0.33
C ILE A 39 9.43 -1.59 0.82
N PRO A 40 9.80 -0.46 1.47
CA PRO A 40 10.64 -0.51 2.67
C PRO A 40 10.05 -1.43 3.72
N SER A 41 10.83 -2.42 4.19
CA SER A 41 10.34 -3.47 5.08
C SER A 41 9.75 -2.93 6.38
N GLN A 42 10.31 -1.84 6.91
CA GLN A 42 9.80 -1.18 8.10
C GLN A 42 8.42 -0.53 7.90
N TRP A 43 8.06 -0.17 6.67
CA TRP A 43 6.73 0.35 6.36
C TRP A 43 5.73 -0.79 6.20
N ALA A 44 6.12 -1.86 5.50
CA ALA A 44 5.28 -3.05 5.36
C ALA A 44 4.98 -3.70 6.72
N ALA A 45 5.98 -3.77 7.62
CA ALA A 45 5.84 -4.34 8.96
C ALA A 45 4.85 -3.59 9.87
N ALA A 46 4.50 -2.34 9.54
CA ALA A 46 3.49 -1.58 10.28
C ALA A 46 2.05 -1.96 9.89
N ILE A 47 1.87 -2.67 8.78
CA ILE A 47 0.55 -3.09 8.30
C ILE A 47 0.15 -4.39 9.01
N GLY A 48 -1.00 -4.34 9.66
CA GLY A 48 -1.61 -5.50 10.31
C GLY A 48 -2.94 -5.89 9.66
N PRO A 49 -3.54 -7.01 10.09
CA PRO A 49 -4.85 -7.44 9.62
C PRO A 49 -5.92 -6.37 9.87
N VAL A 50 -6.87 -6.25 8.95
CA VAL A 50 -7.93 -5.24 9.07
C VAL A 50 -8.94 -5.64 10.14
N ARG A 51 -9.39 -4.66 10.93
CA ARG A 51 -10.41 -4.87 11.98
C ARG A 51 -11.80 -5.21 11.42
N GLY A 52 -12.05 -4.88 10.16
CA GLY A 52 -13.37 -5.04 9.53
C GLY A 52 -14.44 -4.16 10.17
N SER A 53 -14.10 -2.91 10.54
CA SER A 53 -15.05 -1.96 11.15
C SER A 53 -16.13 -1.52 10.15
N CYS A 54 -15.71 -1.17 8.92
CA CYS A 54 -16.63 -0.74 7.86
C CYS A 54 -17.16 -1.91 7.02
N LEU A 55 -16.39 -2.99 6.91
CA LEU A 55 -16.75 -4.18 6.14
C LEU A 55 -16.45 -5.43 6.98
N PRO A 56 -17.45 -5.96 7.71
CA PRO A 56 -17.25 -7.09 8.63
C PRO A 56 -16.69 -8.35 7.97
N SER A 57 -17.00 -8.59 6.69
CA SER A 57 -16.49 -9.74 5.93
C SER A 57 -14.97 -9.70 5.69
N MET A 58 -14.33 -8.54 5.83
CA MET A 58 -12.88 -8.41 5.69
C MET A 58 -12.13 -8.59 7.01
N ARG A 59 -12.82 -8.75 8.14
CA ARG A 59 -12.18 -8.83 9.45
C ARG A 59 -11.15 -9.95 9.49
N GLY A 60 -9.94 -9.62 9.94
CA GLY A 60 -8.85 -10.57 10.11
C GLY A 60 -8.03 -10.83 8.84
N TYR A 61 -8.44 -10.34 7.67
CA TYR A 61 -7.61 -10.41 6.47
C TYR A 61 -6.47 -9.41 6.52
N HIS A 62 -5.28 -9.85 6.14
CA HIS A 62 -4.17 -9.00 5.76
C HIS A 62 -4.25 -8.65 4.27
N VAL A 63 -3.64 -7.53 3.86
CA VAL A 63 -3.67 -7.10 2.44
C VAL A 63 -3.02 -8.13 1.50
N LEU A 64 -2.04 -8.90 2.00
CA LEU A 64 -1.40 -9.97 1.24
C LEU A 64 -2.33 -11.16 1.05
N ASP A 65 -3.14 -11.53 2.05
CA ASP A 65 -4.14 -12.60 1.89
C ASP A 65 -5.13 -12.25 0.76
N ILE A 66 -5.52 -10.98 0.66
CA ILE A 66 -6.38 -10.49 -0.41
C ILE A 66 -5.65 -10.49 -1.75
N ALA A 67 -4.37 -10.13 -1.79
CA ALA A 67 -3.57 -10.18 -3.01
C ALA A 67 -3.49 -11.63 -3.55
N ASP A 68 -3.23 -12.60 -2.67
CA ASP A 68 -3.15 -14.02 -3.02
C ASP A 68 -4.49 -14.56 -3.55
N LEU A 69 -5.62 -14.09 -3.02
CA LEU A 69 -6.96 -14.45 -3.54
C LEU A 69 -7.25 -13.88 -4.95
N LEU A 70 -6.57 -12.81 -5.34
CA LEU A 70 -6.78 -12.12 -6.62
C LEU A 70 -5.82 -12.59 -7.71
N THR A 71 -4.75 -13.30 -7.35
CA THR A 71 -3.80 -13.90 -8.28
C THR A 71 -4.09 -15.38 -8.47
N PRO A 72 -4.20 -15.90 -9.71
CA PRO A 72 -4.47 -17.32 -9.99
C PRO A 72 -3.38 -18.28 -9.47
#